data_AF-A0A532CV87-F1
#
_entry.id   AF-A0A532CV87-F1
#
_cell.length_a   1.000
_cell.length_b   1.000
_cell.length_c   1.000
_cell.angle_alpha   90.00
_cell.angle_beta   90.00
_cell.angle_gamma   90.00
#
_symmetry.space_group_name_H-M   'P 1'
#
loop_
_entity.id
_entity.type
_entity.pdbx_description
1 polymer ?
#
loop_
_entity_poly.entity_id
_entity_poly.type
_entity_poly.pdbx_seq_one_letter_code
_entity_poly.pdbx_strand_id
1 'polypeptide(L)'
;MVQRALRAVGSHGEWLAGLLLMAGWLALPSVGIAAEGTTAGPTEYRDIPYVGSRNLVWIVAQLHLLLAGFVLGVPMFAWLCEVIAWRGGEKRYDKLAKEFTKLLTSAYSTTALFGGILLFLLVAFYPKLMNYLTDVFFPSFLLYCLLFLLETATLYLYWYGWDAMQDGRKKTLHVFLGFLLNFFALFIMIIPNAWATFQSSPVVLADGTAFERAWAATWNPTWWPINIHRLIANVVLGGYICGAYAGVRYLSVKSPEEREHYDWMGYVGNFIGVFGLLALPFAGYWLMREIYQYNQQMGITLMGGFLSWLFILQAMLIGVLFLGSNYYFWLGITYRIPGSESKYRRAMLMMLVSLLLCLAVWMTPHSLVASIEEAQKMGGAHHPLLGVLGVMSAKMTVSNLMILITFMSFVMYWRAGKQDTAGWAKLAKAVMGAVLVLASLAVIVLGVWGYFVPAIVRINYFSTSQVLIVIFVILTITPLTALLLKSAKTTTEMVWGSMPPRAGYSLVLNAIMVILLMTLMGYARSSSRVHWHVYGVMRDTSPYAYSPALGSASFIMAFCTFSFCLIVAFIFWVATMGDKSKAAPGPGKGELPHGIPAMAGGAPEEQSQR
;
A
#
# COMPACT_ATOMS: atom_id res chain seq x y z
N MET A 1 34.98 -17.36 -45.15
CA MET A 1 33.60 -17.57 -44.61
C MET A 1 33.58 -17.71 -43.09
N VAL A 2 34.54 -18.37 -42.44
CA VAL A 2 34.60 -18.50 -40.96
C VAL A 2 34.95 -17.20 -40.22
N GLN A 3 35.82 -16.34 -40.78
CA GLN A 3 36.14 -15.04 -40.17
C GLN A 3 35.02 -13.98 -40.25
N ARG A 4 34.04 -14.14 -41.14
CA ARG A 4 32.85 -13.26 -41.20
C ARG A 4 31.78 -13.66 -40.18
N ALA A 5 31.70 -14.94 -39.81
CA ALA A 5 30.80 -15.41 -38.75
C ALA A 5 31.27 -14.95 -37.36
N LEU A 6 32.59 -14.91 -37.12
CA LEU A 6 33.16 -14.49 -35.83
C LEU A 6 33.05 -12.97 -35.56
N ARG A 7 32.91 -12.13 -36.60
CA ARG A 7 32.67 -10.69 -36.42
C ARG A 7 31.20 -10.34 -36.15
N ALA A 8 30.26 -11.24 -36.44
CA ALA A 8 28.83 -11.04 -36.16
C ALA A 8 28.43 -11.36 -34.71
N VAL A 9 29.32 -12.01 -33.94
CA VAL A 9 29.09 -12.38 -32.53
C VAL A 9 29.59 -11.30 -31.56
N GLY A 10 30.38 -10.34 -32.05
CA GLY A 10 31.12 -9.37 -31.24
C GLY A 10 30.34 -8.20 -30.62
N SER A 11 29.00 -8.17 -30.68
CA SER A 11 28.23 -7.09 -30.01
C SER A 11 27.00 -7.56 -29.21
N HIS A 12 26.65 -8.85 -29.25
CA HIS A 12 25.51 -9.41 -28.51
C HIS A 12 25.81 -10.74 -27.81
N GLY A 13 26.96 -11.38 -28.10
CA GLY A 13 27.35 -12.65 -27.47
C GLY A 13 27.79 -12.51 -26.02
N GLU A 14 28.30 -11.35 -25.61
CA GLU A 14 28.81 -11.10 -24.26
C GLU A 14 27.69 -11.06 -23.20
N TRP A 15 26.49 -10.59 -23.57
CA TRP A 15 25.35 -10.56 -22.64
C TRP A 15 24.71 -11.94 -22.47
N LEU A 16 24.68 -12.74 -23.55
CA LEU A 16 24.26 -14.15 -23.50
C LEU A 16 25.28 -15.03 -22.76
N ALA A 17 26.57 -14.80 -22.97
CA ALA A 17 27.62 -15.43 -22.19
C ALA A 17 27.56 -14.99 -20.72
N GLY A 18 27.28 -13.72 -20.44
CA GLY A 18 27.04 -13.19 -19.10
C GLY A 18 25.81 -13.80 -18.42
N LEU A 19 24.71 -13.99 -19.14
CA LEU A 19 23.51 -14.67 -18.64
C LEU A 19 23.74 -16.17 -18.43
N LEU A 20 24.49 -16.84 -19.30
CA LEU A 20 24.84 -18.26 -19.15
C LEU A 20 25.86 -18.48 -18.03
N LEU A 21 26.80 -17.54 -17.83
CA LEU A 21 27.72 -17.54 -16.70
C LEU A 21 27.00 -17.21 -15.40
N MET A 22 26.01 -16.32 -15.41
CA MET A 22 25.18 -16.01 -14.24
C MET A 22 24.20 -17.15 -13.92
N ALA A 23 23.62 -17.81 -14.92
CA ALA A 23 22.85 -19.03 -14.75
C ALA A 23 23.72 -20.19 -14.27
N GLY A 24 24.97 -20.28 -14.75
CA GLY A 24 25.99 -21.21 -14.26
C GLY A 24 26.37 -20.93 -12.79
N TRP A 25 26.54 -19.66 -12.41
CA TRP A 25 26.80 -19.23 -11.03
C TRP A 25 25.61 -19.43 -10.09
N LEU A 26 24.38 -19.28 -10.58
CA LEU A 26 23.16 -19.57 -9.82
C LEU A 26 22.86 -21.08 -9.72
N ALA A 27 23.38 -21.89 -10.66
CA ALA A 27 23.31 -23.36 -10.62
C ALA A 27 24.46 -24.00 -9.82
N LEU A 28 25.52 -23.25 -9.53
CA LEU A 28 26.72 -23.73 -8.83
C LEU A 28 26.56 -24.20 -7.37
N PRO A 29 25.44 -24.01 -6.63
CA PRO A 29 25.25 -24.73 -5.37
C PRO A 29 24.91 -26.21 -5.53
N SER A 30 24.73 -26.73 -6.76
CA SER A 30 24.26 -28.11 -6.97
C SER A 30 25.34 -29.17 -7.22
N VAL A 31 26.64 -28.81 -7.27
CA VAL A 31 27.70 -29.78 -7.64
C VAL A 31 28.92 -29.79 -6.71
N GLY A 32 28.83 -29.19 -5.51
CA GLY A 32 29.98 -29.06 -4.63
C GLY A 32 29.67 -29.10 -3.14
N ILE A 33 28.99 -30.15 -2.68
CA ILE A 33 29.20 -30.84 -1.37
C ILE A 33 28.52 -32.21 -1.57
N ALA A 34 29.20 -33.11 -2.25
CA ALA A 34 28.97 -34.55 -2.10
C ALA A 34 30.03 -35.03 -1.11
N ALA A 35 29.81 -34.77 0.17
CA ALA A 35 30.50 -35.46 1.25
C ALA A 35 29.60 -36.62 1.70
N GLU A 36 30.25 -37.76 1.87
CA GLU A 36 29.72 -39.10 2.07
C GLU A 36 28.58 -39.22 3.10
N GLY A 37 27.57 -40.03 2.72
CA GLY A 37 27.10 -41.11 3.58
C GLY A 37 26.33 -40.76 4.86
N THR A 38 25.07 -40.39 4.72
CA THR A 38 23.97 -41.01 5.48
C THR A 38 22.71 -40.90 4.63
N THR A 39 21.84 -41.91 4.63
CA THR A 39 20.48 -41.80 4.08
C THR A 39 19.71 -40.80 4.93
N ALA A 40 19.94 -39.51 4.70
CA ALA A 40 19.17 -38.44 5.30
C ALA A 40 17.76 -38.53 4.75
N GLY A 41 16.76 -38.47 5.63
CA GLY A 41 15.36 -38.30 5.21
C GLY A 41 15.18 -37.08 4.30
N PRO A 42 13.98 -36.89 3.71
CA PRO A 42 13.75 -35.77 2.80
C PRO A 42 14.20 -34.45 3.45
N THR A 43 15.10 -33.72 2.77
CA THR A 43 15.67 -32.46 3.27
C THR A 43 14.54 -31.51 3.66
N GLU A 44 14.43 -31.17 4.95
CA GLU A 44 13.32 -30.34 5.42
C GLU A 44 13.55 -28.85 5.14
N TYR A 45 14.80 -28.39 5.33
CA TYR A 45 15.24 -27.02 5.14
C TYR A 45 16.64 -26.99 4.55
N ARG A 46 16.92 -25.92 3.80
CA ARG A 46 18.29 -25.58 3.37
C ARG A 46 18.65 -24.21 3.91
N ASP A 47 19.95 -23.96 4.03
CA ASP A 47 20.47 -22.70 4.53
C ASP A 47 21.52 -22.09 3.61
N ILE A 48 21.71 -20.77 3.73
CA ILE A 48 22.72 -20.00 3.03
C ILE A 48 23.75 -19.54 4.07
N PRO A 49 25.02 -19.97 3.95
CA PRO A 49 26.08 -19.52 4.85
C PRO A 49 26.10 -17.98 5.00
N TYR A 50 26.32 -17.51 6.23
CA TYR A 50 26.45 -16.09 6.62
C TYR A 50 25.19 -15.22 6.55
N VAL A 51 24.30 -15.42 5.58
CA VAL A 51 23.08 -14.60 5.39
C VAL A 51 21.89 -15.17 6.17
N GLY A 52 21.76 -16.50 6.14
CA GLY A 52 20.62 -17.24 6.66
C GLY A 52 19.40 -17.21 5.74
N SER A 53 18.86 -18.38 5.43
CA SER A 53 17.74 -18.52 4.49
C SER A 53 16.49 -17.74 4.91
N ARG A 54 16.22 -17.64 6.23
CA ARG A 54 15.10 -16.84 6.78
C ARG A 54 15.19 -15.36 6.41
N ASN A 55 16.37 -14.76 6.60
CA ASN A 55 16.54 -13.32 6.37
C ASN A 55 16.44 -12.99 4.88
N LEU A 56 17.01 -13.83 4.01
CA LEU A 56 16.89 -13.65 2.56
C LEU A 56 15.42 -13.75 2.11
N VAL A 57 14.71 -14.80 2.53
CA VAL A 57 13.28 -14.98 2.19
C VAL A 57 12.46 -13.81 2.72
N TRP A 58 12.74 -13.32 3.94
CA TRP A 58 12.05 -12.15 4.49
C TRP A 58 12.26 -10.91 3.62
N ILE A 59 13.50 -10.57 3.26
CA ILE A 59 13.80 -9.39 2.42
C ILE A 59 13.05 -9.49 1.09
N VAL A 60 13.15 -10.62 0.40
CA VAL A 60 12.52 -10.79 -0.92
C VAL A 60 10.99 -10.80 -0.81
N ALA A 61 10.42 -11.50 0.18
CA ALA A 61 8.98 -11.52 0.41
C ALA A 61 8.42 -10.13 0.74
N GLN A 62 9.16 -9.35 1.54
CA GLN A 62 8.78 -8.00 1.91
C GLN A 62 8.80 -7.05 0.71
N LEU A 63 9.85 -7.11 -0.12
CA LEU A 63 9.95 -6.32 -1.34
C LEU A 63 8.86 -6.70 -2.35
N HIS A 64 8.63 -8.00 -2.55
CA HIS A 64 7.54 -8.48 -3.40
C HIS A 64 6.18 -7.99 -2.90
N LEU A 65 5.91 -8.04 -1.59
CA LEU A 65 4.65 -7.58 -1.01
C LEU A 65 4.41 -6.08 -1.21
N LEU A 66 5.45 -5.25 -1.04
CA LEU A 66 5.35 -3.80 -1.29
C LEU A 66 5.11 -3.50 -2.77
N LEU A 67 5.81 -4.20 -3.67
CA LEU A 67 5.64 -4.10 -5.12
C LEU A 67 4.25 -4.55 -5.56
N ALA A 68 3.76 -5.67 -5.04
CA ALA A 68 2.41 -6.17 -5.30
C ALA A 68 1.34 -5.20 -4.78
N GLY A 69 1.54 -4.58 -3.61
CA GLY A 69 0.64 -3.55 -3.09
C GLY A 69 0.58 -2.33 -4.00
N PHE A 70 1.72 -1.90 -4.53
CA PHE A 70 1.81 -0.79 -5.49
C PHE A 70 1.10 -1.11 -6.81
N VAL A 71 1.36 -2.30 -7.38
CA VAL A 71 0.74 -2.77 -8.62
C VAL A 71 -0.75 -3.05 -8.48
N LEU A 72 -1.27 -3.32 -7.28
CA LEU A 72 -2.70 -3.44 -7.05
C LEU A 72 -3.38 -2.08 -6.84
N GLY A 73 -2.74 -1.16 -6.13
CA GLY A 73 -3.33 0.15 -5.80
C GLY A 73 -3.45 1.09 -7.01
N VAL A 74 -2.38 1.23 -7.80
CA VAL A 74 -2.34 2.22 -8.89
C VAL A 74 -3.36 1.97 -10.02
N PRO A 75 -3.58 0.74 -10.52
CA PRO A 75 -4.56 0.48 -11.58
C PRO A 75 -5.99 0.82 -11.16
N MET A 76 -6.34 0.67 -9.87
CA MET A 76 -7.67 1.05 -9.37
C MET A 76 -7.91 2.55 -9.57
N PHE A 77 -6.88 3.37 -9.32
CA PHE A 77 -6.96 4.81 -9.48
C PHE A 77 -6.87 5.24 -10.93
N ALA A 78 -6.00 4.62 -11.72
CA ALA A 78 -5.92 4.89 -13.15
C ALA A 78 -7.28 4.64 -13.82
N TRP A 79 -7.90 3.50 -13.52
CA TRP A 79 -9.23 3.16 -14.03
C TRP A 79 -10.31 4.12 -13.54
N LEU A 80 -10.32 4.49 -12.25
CA LEU A 80 -11.28 5.46 -11.73
C LEU A 80 -11.15 6.83 -12.40
N CYS A 81 -9.92 7.32 -12.58
CA CYS A 81 -9.66 8.57 -13.28
C CYS A 81 -10.13 8.49 -14.74
N GLU A 82 -9.90 7.36 -15.41
CA GLU A 82 -10.37 7.14 -16.78
C GLU A 82 -11.91 7.15 -16.86
N VAL A 83 -12.60 6.49 -15.93
CA VAL A 83 -14.07 6.49 -15.86
C VAL A 83 -14.61 7.91 -15.65
N ILE A 84 -13.97 8.70 -14.78
CA ILE A 84 -14.33 10.10 -14.55
C ILE A 84 -14.10 10.93 -15.81
N ALA A 85 -12.99 10.73 -16.52
CA ALA A 85 -12.72 11.42 -17.78
C ALA A 85 -13.73 11.05 -18.88
N TRP A 86 -14.05 9.76 -18.99
CA TRP A 86 -14.99 9.23 -19.99
C TRP A 86 -16.42 9.74 -19.77
N ARG A 87 -16.87 9.82 -18.50
CA ARG A 87 -18.23 10.33 -18.17
C ARG A 87 -18.30 11.85 -18.05
N GLY A 88 -17.24 12.48 -17.56
CA GLY A 88 -17.20 13.91 -17.25
C GLY A 88 -16.60 14.79 -18.34
N GLY A 89 -15.91 14.22 -19.34
CA GLY A 89 -15.29 14.95 -20.46
C GLY A 89 -13.99 15.69 -20.12
N GLU A 90 -13.53 15.63 -18.88
CA GLU A 90 -12.32 16.33 -18.43
C GLU A 90 -11.03 15.58 -18.81
N LYS A 91 -10.39 16.02 -19.90
CA LYS A 91 -9.17 15.39 -20.45
C LYS A 91 -7.99 15.28 -19.47
N ARG A 92 -7.92 16.13 -18.44
CA ARG A 92 -6.86 16.06 -17.41
C ARG A 92 -6.86 14.73 -16.65
N TYR A 93 -8.03 14.14 -16.40
CA TYR A 93 -8.13 12.85 -15.72
C TYR A 93 -7.70 11.69 -16.63
N ASP A 94 -7.97 11.77 -17.94
CA ASP A 94 -7.51 10.77 -18.91
C ASP A 94 -5.98 10.80 -19.05
N LYS A 95 -5.39 12.01 -19.13
CA LYS A 95 -3.93 12.21 -19.12
C LYS A 95 -3.30 11.61 -17.86
N LEU A 96 -3.86 11.91 -16.69
CA LEU A 96 -3.40 11.36 -15.41
C LEU A 96 -3.49 9.83 -15.39
N ALA A 97 -4.62 9.27 -15.85
CA ALA A 97 -4.81 7.82 -15.92
C ALA A 97 -3.77 7.15 -16.84
N LYS A 98 -3.48 7.77 -18.00
CA LYS A 98 -2.44 7.30 -18.93
C LYS A 98 -1.05 7.34 -18.28
N GLU A 99 -0.71 8.43 -17.61
CA GLU A 99 0.57 8.58 -16.89
C GLU A 99 0.74 7.51 -15.81
N PHE A 100 -0.30 7.22 -15.02
CA PHE A 100 -0.24 6.13 -14.04
C PHE A 100 -0.12 4.76 -14.69
N THR A 101 -0.87 4.51 -15.76
CA THR A 101 -0.83 3.22 -16.46
C THR A 101 0.54 2.95 -17.08
N LYS A 102 1.22 4.00 -17.55
CA LYS A 102 2.60 3.92 -18.03
C LYS A 102 3.57 3.37 -16.97
N LEU A 103 3.38 3.76 -15.71
CA LEU A 103 4.21 3.28 -14.60
C LEU A 103 3.94 1.80 -14.29
N LEU A 104 2.73 1.31 -14.58
CA LEU A 104 2.32 -0.06 -14.27
C LEU A 104 3.11 -1.11 -15.04
N THR A 105 3.46 -0.90 -16.31
CA THR A 105 4.11 -1.96 -17.11
C THR A 105 5.49 -2.35 -16.56
N SER A 106 6.29 -1.35 -16.18
CA SER A 106 7.61 -1.58 -15.56
C SER A 106 7.47 -2.10 -14.12
N ALA A 107 6.50 -1.57 -13.36
CA ALA A 107 6.23 -2.03 -12.00
C ALA A 107 5.74 -3.47 -11.95
N TYR A 108 4.85 -3.86 -12.86
CA TYR A 108 4.29 -5.20 -12.98
C TYR A 108 5.38 -6.23 -13.26
N SER A 109 6.22 -5.97 -14.27
CA SER A 109 7.34 -6.83 -14.64
C SER A 109 8.32 -7.03 -13.47
N THR A 110 8.62 -5.95 -12.75
CA THR A 110 9.48 -6.00 -11.56
C THR A 110 8.82 -6.81 -10.43
N THR A 111 7.51 -6.65 -10.23
CA THR A 111 6.75 -7.40 -9.22
C THR A 111 6.74 -8.89 -9.52
N ALA A 112 6.50 -9.26 -10.79
CA ALA A 112 6.52 -10.63 -11.26
C ALA A 112 7.90 -11.28 -11.10
N LEU A 113 8.98 -10.55 -11.40
CA LEU A 113 10.35 -11.00 -11.16
C LEU A 113 10.59 -11.33 -9.68
N PHE A 114 10.24 -10.42 -8.77
CA PHE A 114 10.39 -10.66 -7.34
C PHE A 114 9.49 -11.79 -6.83
N GLY A 115 8.30 -11.98 -7.42
CA GLY A 115 7.41 -13.09 -7.11
C GLY A 115 7.98 -14.44 -7.54
N GLY A 116 8.57 -14.51 -8.74
CA GLY A 116 9.27 -15.69 -9.23
C GLY A 116 10.48 -16.03 -8.37
N ILE A 117 11.31 -15.02 -8.04
CA ILE A 117 12.44 -15.20 -7.12
C ILE A 117 11.95 -15.73 -5.76
N LEU A 118 10.89 -15.15 -5.19
CA LEU A 118 10.32 -15.61 -3.92
C LEU A 118 9.89 -17.09 -4.00
N LEU A 119 9.19 -17.49 -5.06
CA LEU A 119 8.78 -18.87 -5.27
C LEU A 119 9.99 -19.82 -5.30
N PHE A 120 11.02 -19.49 -6.09
CA PHE A 120 12.23 -20.31 -6.17
C PHE A 120 12.95 -20.42 -4.83
N LEU A 121 13.04 -19.32 -4.07
CA LEU A 121 13.63 -19.34 -2.73
C LEU A 121 12.84 -20.22 -1.76
N LEU A 122 11.51 -20.13 -1.77
CA LEU A 122 10.66 -20.96 -0.90
C LEU A 122 10.78 -22.44 -1.24
N VAL A 123 10.77 -22.81 -2.52
CA VAL A 123 10.95 -24.21 -2.96
C VAL A 123 12.36 -24.71 -2.63
N ALA A 124 13.39 -23.88 -2.81
CA ALA A 124 14.77 -24.28 -2.57
C ALA A 124 15.10 -24.42 -1.08
N PHE A 125 14.65 -23.48 -0.23
CA PHE A 125 15.07 -23.38 1.17
C PHE A 125 14.04 -23.90 2.18
N TYR A 126 12.76 -23.95 1.81
CA TYR A 126 11.66 -24.42 2.67
C TYR A 126 10.83 -25.54 2.00
N PRO A 127 11.46 -26.62 1.48
CA PRO A 127 10.75 -27.68 0.76
C PRO A 127 9.66 -28.36 1.59
N LYS A 128 9.86 -28.55 2.90
CA LYS A 128 8.85 -29.12 3.80
C LYS A 128 7.56 -28.28 3.84
N LEU A 129 7.71 -26.96 4.01
CA LEU A 129 6.58 -26.03 4.02
C LEU A 129 5.88 -25.98 2.66
N MET A 130 6.65 -25.90 1.58
CA MET A 130 6.10 -25.83 0.23
C MET A 130 5.35 -27.10 -0.17
N ASN A 131 5.86 -28.27 0.18
CA ASN A 131 5.17 -29.54 -0.06
C ASN A 131 3.84 -29.59 0.69
N TYR A 132 3.82 -29.19 1.96
CA TYR A 132 2.60 -29.15 2.76
C TYR A 132 1.57 -28.16 2.22
N LEU A 133 1.98 -26.94 1.88
CA LEU A 133 1.06 -25.96 1.31
C LEU A 133 0.56 -26.42 -0.07
N THR A 134 1.40 -27.05 -0.89
CA THR A 134 1.00 -27.59 -2.20
C THR A 134 -0.03 -28.70 -2.04
N ASP A 135 0.15 -29.63 -1.11
CA ASP A 135 -0.83 -30.69 -0.83
C ASP A 135 -2.20 -30.12 -0.42
N VAL A 136 -2.21 -29.10 0.44
CA VAL A 136 -3.46 -28.48 0.92
C VAL A 136 -4.13 -27.62 -0.16
N PHE A 137 -3.35 -26.85 -0.93
CA PHE A 137 -3.84 -25.76 -1.77
C PHE A 137 -3.69 -25.99 -3.28
N PHE A 138 -3.36 -27.20 -3.73
CA PHE A 138 -3.09 -27.50 -5.15
C PHE A 138 -4.10 -26.88 -6.15
N PRO A 139 -5.43 -27.00 -5.97
CA PRO A 139 -6.38 -26.38 -6.90
C PRO A 139 -6.28 -24.85 -6.96
N SER A 140 -6.01 -24.22 -5.82
CA SER A 140 -5.88 -22.76 -5.73
C SER A 140 -4.58 -22.26 -6.35
N PHE A 141 -3.50 -23.05 -6.36
CA PHE A 141 -2.27 -22.73 -7.09
C PHE A 141 -2.52 -22.67 -8.60
N LEU A 142 -3.25 -23.64 -9.15
CA LEU A 142 -3.63 -23.64 -10.57
C LEU A 142 -4.48 -22.41 -10.93
N LEU A 143 -5.48 -22.10 -10.09
CA LEU A 143 -6.32 -20.92 -10.28
C LEU A 143 -5.49 -19.63 -10.23
N TYR A 144 -4.54 -19.54 -9.29
CA TYR A 144 -3.62 -18.40 -9.20
C TYR A 144 -2.79 -18.22 -10.48
N CYS A 145 -2.22 -19.30 -11.03
CA CYS A 145 -1.48 -19.25 -12.29
C CYS A 145 -2.35 -18.78 -13.46
N LEU A 146 -3.60 -19.26 -13.56
CA LEU A 146 -4.54 -18.83 -14.60
C LEU A 146 -4.87 -17.34 -14.47
N LEU A 147 -5.18 -16.88 -13.26
CA LEU A 147 -5.49 -15.48 -13.00
C LEU A 147 -4.31 -14.57 -13.34
N PHE A 148 -3.08 -14.99 -13.02
CA PHE A 148 -1.87 -14.24 -13.37
C PHE A 148 -1.72 -14.04 -14.89
N LEU A 149 -2.02 -15.07 -15.69
CA LEU A 149 -2.03 -14.96 -17.16
C LEU A 149 -3.12 -14.00 -17.65
N LEU A 150 -4.33 -14.08 -17.08
CA LEU A 150 -5.44 -13.19 -17.44
C LEU A 150 -5.17 -11.74 -17.06
N GLU A 151 -4.61 -11.49 -15.88
CA GLU A 151 -4.20 -10.16 -15.43
C GLU A 151 -3.10 -9.60 -16.34
N THR A 152 -2.08 -10.41 -16.66
CA THR A 152 -1.00 -9.98 -17.57
C THR A 152 -1.55 -9.61 -18.95
N ALA A 153 -2.40 -10.47 -19.53
CA ALA A 153 -3.01 -10.20 -20.83
C ALA A 153 -3.86 -8.93 -20.82
N THR A 154 -4.70 -8.76 -19.79
CA THR A 154 -5.55 -7.55 -19.67
C THR A 154 -4.74 -6.29 -19.42
N LEU A 155 -3.67 -6.34 -18.62
CA LEU A 155 -2.76 -5.20 -18.42
C LEU A 155 -2.15 -4.74 -19.74
N TYR A 156 -1.64 -5.66 -20.56
CA TYR A 156 -1.03 -5.31 -21.83
C TYR A 156 -2.04 -4.80 -22.85
N LEU A 157 -3.24 -5.40 -22.91
CA LEU A 157 -4.33 -4.90 -23.75
C LEU A 157 -4.80 -3.51 -23.31
N TYR A 158 -4.84 -3.24 -22.00
CA TYR A 158 -5.18 -1.94 -21.46
C TYR A 158 -4.10 -0.90 -21.80
N TRP A 159 -2.82 -1.19 -21.54
CA TRP A 159 -1.76 -0.23 -21.83
C TRP A 159 -1.55 0.02 -23.33
N TYR A 160 -1.31 -1.02 -24.12
CA TYR A 160 -1.03 -0.87 -25.56
C TYR A 160 -2.28 -0.51 -26.36
N GLY A 161 -3.47 -0.85 -25.85
CA GLY A 161 -4.74 -0.47 -26.43
C GLY A 161 -5.13 0.99 -26.19
N TRP A 162 -4.41 1.73 -25.35
CA TRP A 162 -4.77 3.10 -24.95
C TRP A 162 -5.07 3.98 -26.17
N ASP A 163 -4.09 4.15 -27.06
CA ASP A 163 -4.21 5.04 -28.23
C ASP A 163 -5.17 4.50 -29.30
N ALA A 164 -5.25 3.18 -29.47
CA ALA A 164 -6.14 2.55 -30.46
C ALA A 164 -7.63 2.59 -30.06
N MET A 165 -7.93 2.77 -28.77
CA MET A 165 -9.28 2.71 -28.20
C MET A 165 -9.69 4.01 -27.50
N GLN A 166 -9.06 5.15 -27.82
CA GLN A 166 -9.38 6.44 -27.17
C GLN A 166 -10.78 6.94 -27.50
N ASP A 167 -11.29 6.63 -28.70
CA ASP A 167 -12.50 7.26 -29.25
C ASP A 167 -13.67 6.28 -29.48
N GLY A 168 -14.89 6.83 -29.42
CA GLY A 168 -16.13 6.14 -29.77
C GLY A 168 -16.44 4.92 -28.91
N ARG A 169 -17.03 3.88 -29.53
CA ARG A 169 -17.41 2.63 -28.83
C ARG A 169 -16.20 1.85 -28.31
N LYS A 170 -15.00 2.07 -28.85
CA LYS A 170 -13.77 1.41 -28.42
C LYS A 170 -13.33 1.88 -27.02
N LYS A 171 -13.65 3.11 -26.63
CA LYS A 171 -13.37 3.62 -25.27
C LYS A 171 -14.10 2.81 -24.19
N THR A 172 -15.31 2.35 -24.47
CA THR A 172 -16.05 1.46 -23.55
C THR A 172 -15.32 0.13 -23.34
N LEU A 173 -14.74 -0.44 -24.40
CA LEU A 173 -13.92 -1.65 -24.29
C LEU A 173 -12.64 -1.38 -23.48
N HIS A 174 -11.97 -0.25 -23.70
CA HIS A 174 -10.78 0.11 -22.93
C HIS A 174 -11.06 0.27 -21.43
N VAL A 175 -12.13 1.00 -21.08
CA VAL A 175 -12.59 1.10 -19.68
C VAL A 175 -12.97 -0.27 -19.12
N PHE A 176 -13.59 -1.15 -19.90
CA PHE A 176 -13.90 -2.51 -19.46
C PHE A 176 -12.63 -3.37 -19.25
N LEU A 177 -11.59 -3.21 -20.07
CA LEU A 177 -10.29 -3.85 -19.85
C LEU A 177 -9.63 -3.36 -18.55
N GLY A 178 -9.73 -2.07 -18.25
CA GLY A 178 -9.28 -1.53 -16.97
C GLY A 178 -10.07 -2.10 -15.78
N PHE A 179 -11.37 -2.36 -15.94
CA PHE A 179 -12.17 -3.07 -14.94
C PHE A 179 -11.69 -4.52 -14.76
N LEU A 180 -11.50 -5.26 -15.86
CA LEU A 180 -11.03 -6.64 -15.82
C LEU A 180 -9.65 -6.76 -15.18
N LEU A 181 -8.73 -5.83 -15.48
CA LEU A 181 -7.42 -5.76 -14.84
C LEU A 181 -7.56 -5.69 -13.32
N ASN A 182 -8.39 -4.76 -12.82
CA ASN A 182 -8.64 -4.61 -11.38
C ASN A 182 -9.36 -5.83 -10.78
N PHE A 183 -10.28 -6.43 -11.52
CA PHE A 183 -10.99 -7.64 -11.13
C PHE A 183 -10.01 -8.80 -10.92
N PHE A 184 -9.14 -9.09 -11.90
CA PHE A 184 -8.14 -10.15 -11.77
C PHE A 184 -7.09 -9.86 -10.69
N ALA A 185 -6.61 -8.61 -10.60
CA ALA A 185 -5.68 -8.19 -9.56
C ALA A 185 -6.24 -8.41 -8.14
N LEU A 186 -7.54 -8.18 -7.93
CA LEU A 186 -8.21 -8.45 -6.67
C LEU A 186 -8.14 -9.93 -6.29
N PHE A 187 -8.40 -10.85 -7.22
CA PHE A 187 -8.33 -12.29 -6.95
C PHE A 187 -6.91 -12.80 -6.76
N ILE A 188 -5.93 -12.23 -7.48
CA ILE A 188 -4.50 -12.50 -7.29
C ILE A 188 -4.02 -12.09 -5.90
N MET A 189 -4.66 -11.12 -5.26
CA MET A 189 -4.40 -10.83 -3.85
C MET A 189 -5.13 -11.79 -2.91
N ILE A 190 -6.41 -12.08 -3.19
CA ILE A 190 -7.28 -12.87 -2.31
C ILE A 190 -6.80 -14.31 -2.14
N ILE A 191 -6.31 -14.94 -3.21
CA ILE A 191 -5.90 -16.35 -3.19
C ILE A 191 -4.64 -16.56 -2.32
N PRO A 192 -3.50 -15.87 -2.54
CA PRO A 192 -2.32 -16.04 -1.69
C PRO A 192 -2.53 -15.57 -0.25
N ASN A 193 -3.49 -14.66 -0.02
CA ASN A 193 -3.91 -14.32 1.33
C ASN A 193 -4.47 -15.54 2.07
N ALA A 194 -5.14 -16.47 1.39
CA ALA A 194 -5.60 -17.72 2.00
C ALA A 194 -4.41 -18.54 2.50
N TRP A 195 -3.37 -18.70 1.68
CA TRP A 195 -2.16 -19.46 2.05
C TRP A 195 -1.41 -18.81 3.22
N ALA A 196 -1.30 -17.48 3.21
CA ALA A 196 -0.61 -16.73 4.25
C ALA A 196 -1.39 -16.71 5.58
N THR A 197 -2.71 -16.64 5.52
CA THR A 197 -3.57 -16.65 6.73
C THR A 197 -3.77 -18.02 7.31
N PHE A 198 -3.84 -19.06 6.48
CA PHE A 198 -3.86 -20.45 6.95
C PHE A 198 -2.62 -20.79 7.77
N GLN A 199 -1.45 -20.22 7.42
CA GLN A 199 -0.25 -20.35 8.26
C GLN A 199 -0.43 -19.75 9.67
N SER A 200 -1.22 -18.69 9.83
CA SER A 200 -1.44 -18.02 11.12
C SER A 200 -2.64 -18.54 11.89
N SER A 201 -3.71 -18.90 11.22
CA SER A 201 -4.96 -19.40 11.82
C SER A 201 -5.45 -20.63 11.06
N PRO A 202 -4.72 -21.76 11.10
CA PRO A 202 -5.15 -22.97 10.39
C PRO A 202 -6.48 -23.49 10.93
N VAL A 203 -7.21 -24.20 10.08
CA VAL A 203 -8.43 -24.92 10.47
C VAL A 203 -8.20 -26.42 10.41
N VAL A 204 -9.05 -27.18 11.09
CA VAL A 204 -9.04 -28.65 10.98
C VAL A 204 -9.51 -29.02 9.58
N LEU A 205 -8.69 -29.81 8.88
CA LEU A 205 -9.00 -30.30 7.55
C LEU A 205 -9.50 -31.74 7.66
N ALA A 206 -10.73 -31.98 7.22
CA ALA A 206 -11.26 -33.33 7.08
C ALA A 206 -10.72 -33.98 5.80
N ASP A 207 -10.82 -35.32 5.74
CA ASP A 207 -10.59 -36.05 4.50
C ASP A 207 -11.68 -35.68 3.48
N GLY A 208 -11.27 -35.48 2.25
CA GLY A 208 -12.12 -35.01 1.16
C GLY A 208 -11.33 -34.84 -0.12
N THR A 209 -12.01 -34.37 -1.17
CA THR A 209 -11.37 -34.02 -2.44
C THR A 209 -10.37 -32.87 -2.25
N ALA A 210 -9.42 -32.74 -3.18
CA ALA A 210 -8.44 -31.64 -3.14
C ALA A 210 -9.13 -30.25 -3.12
N PHE A 211 -10.29 -30.12 -3.78
CA PHE A 211 -11.06 -28.88 -3.79
C PHE A 211 -11.69 -28.59 -2.43
N GLU A 212 -12.34 -29.58 -1.80
CA GLU A 212 -12.94 -29.43 -0.47
C GLU A 212 -11.88 -29.08 0.59
N ARG A 213 -10.74 -29.76 0.54
CA ARG A 213 -9.60 -29.48 1.44
C ARG A 213 -9.07 -28.05 1.26
N ALA A 214 -8.83 -27.64 0.02
CA ALA A 214 -8.35 -26.29 -0.28
C ALA A 214 -9.36 -25.22 0.14
N TRP A 215 -10.66 -25.44 -0.13
CA TRP A 215 -11.73 -24.52 0.24
C TRP A 215 -11.88 -24.38 1.76
N ALA A 216 -11.84 -25.50 2.48
CA ALA A 216 -11.86 -25.50 3.95
C ALA A 216 -10.65 -24.74 4.52
N ALA A 217 -9.44 -24.98 3.99
CA ALA A 217 -8.23 -24.27 4.40
C ALA A 217 -8.29 -22.76 4.08
N THR A 218 -8.91 -22.39 2.96
CA THR A 218 -9.12 -20.98 2.56
C THR A 218 -10.04 -20.25 3.53
N TRP A 219 -11.12 -20.89 3.99
CA TRP A 219 -12.12 -20.28 4.86
C TRP A 219 -11.68 -20.20 6.34
N ASN A 220 -10.45 -19.75 6.56
CA ASN A 220 -9.91 -19.57 7.88
C ASN A 220 -10.31 -18.20 8.51
N PRO A 221 -10.28 -18.06 9.84
CA PRO A 221 -10.83 -16.89 10.54
C PRO A 221 -10.24 -15.54 10.12
N THR A 222 -8.97 -15.52 9.69
CA THR A 222 -8.27 -14.26 9.39
C THR A 222 -8.25 -13.90 7.90
N TRP A 223 -8.79 -14.75 7.01
CA TRP A 223 -8.76 -14.56 5.57
C TRP A 223 -9.51 -13.31 5.06
N TRP A 224 -10.80 -13.17 5.37
CA TRP A 224 -11.55 -11.96 4.99
C TRP A 224 -11.03 -10.67 5.65
N PRO A 225 -10.74 -10.66 6.96
CA PRO A 225 -10.14 -9.50 7.60
C PRO A 225 -8.83 -9.06 6.94
N ILE A 226 -7.94 -9.99 6.56
CA ILE A 226 -6.69 -9.59 5.88
C ILE A 226 -6.96 -9.10 4.46
N ASN A 227 -7.92 -9.67 3.74
CA ASN A 227 -8.26 -9.26 2.37
C ASN A 227 -8.73 -7.81 2.36
N ILE A 228 -9.63 -7.45 3.27
CA ILE A 228 -10.17 -6.10 3.40
C ILE A 228 -9.08 -5.14 3.89
N HIS A 229 -8.29 -5.53 4.89
CA HIS A 229 -7.17 -4.73 5.35
C HIS A 229 -6.15 -4.46 4.25
N ARG A 230 -5.75 -5.48 3.48
CA ARG A 230 -4.77 -5.33 2.40
C ARG A 230 -5.32 -4.52 1.23
N LEU A 231 -6.59 -4.69 0.85
CA LEU A 231 -7.21 -3.88 -0.19
C LEU A 231 -7.12 -2.38 0.16
N ILE A 232 -7.54 -2.02 1.37
CA ILE A 232 -7.49 -0.63 1.85
C ILE A 232 -6.04 -0.17 1.99
N ALA A 233 -5.14 -0.99 2.53
CA ALA A 233 -3.72 -0.63 2.66
C ALA A 233 -3.05 -0.38 1.30
N ASN A 234 -3.39 -1.16 0.27
CA ASN A 234 -2.87 -0.99 -1.08
C ASN A 234 -3.39 0.31 -1.73
N VAL A 235 -4.64 0.70 -1.46
CA VAL A 235 -5.21 2.00 -1.84
C VAL A 235 -4.41 3.15 -1.20
N VAL A 236 -4.11 3.04 0.10
CA VAL A 236 -3.29 4.04 0.82
C VAL A 236 -1.87 4.13 0.23
N LEU A 237 -1.23 2.99 0.01
CA LEU A 237 0.11 2.90 -0.58
C LEU A 237 0.13 3.54 -1.97
N GLY A 238 -0.81 3.17 -2.84
CA GLY A 238 -0.92 3.72 -4.19
C GLY A 238 -1.10 5.24 -4.15
N GLY A 239 -2.05 5.75 -3.37
CA GLY A 239 -2.28 7.19 -3.23
C GLY A 239 -1.05 7.97 -2.78
N TYR A 240 -0.36 7.50 -1.73
CA TYR A 240 0.84 8.18 -1.24
C TYR A 240 2.04 8.05 -2.17
N ILE A 241 2.24 6.93 -2.87
CA ILE A 241 3.29 6.81 -3.88
C ILE A 241 3.02 7.76 -5.07
N CYS A 242 1.77 7.83 -5.54
CA CYS A 242 1.35 8.79 -6.56
C CYS A 242 1.61 10.24 -6.10
N GLY A 243 1.28 10.55 -4.84
CA GLY A 243 1.58 11.83 -4.21
C GLY A 243 3.08 12.12 -4.15
N ALA A 244 3.91 11.15 -3.74
CA ALA A 244 5.36 11.31 -3.68
C ALA A 244 5.99 11.51 -5.05
N TYR A 245 5.55 10.78 -6.08
CA TYR A 245 5.94 11.02 -7.46
C TYR A 245 5.65 12.47 -7.87
N ALA A 246 4.41 12.92 -7.65
CA ALA A 246 4.01 14.28 -7.94
C ALA A 246 4.82 15.32 -7.14
N GLY A 247 5.11 15.07 -5.86
CA GLY A 247 5.93 15.92 -5.02
C GLY A 247 7.37 16.07 -5.52
N VAL A 248 8.01 14.96 -5.91
CA VAL A 248 9.37 14.99 -6.49
C VAL A 248 9.38 15.74 -7.83
N ARG A 249 8.39 15.48 -8.69
CA ARG A 249 8.27 16.16 -9.98
C ARG A 249 8.01 17.66 -9.81
N TYR A 250 7.09 18.03 -8.93
CA TYR A 250 6.78 19.43 -8.58
C TYR A 250 8.02 20.22 -8.15
N LEU A 251 8.92 19.58 -7.37
CA LEU A 251 10.18 20.18 -6.95
C LEU A 251 11.23 20.27 -8.06
N SER A 252 11.12 19.45 -9.11
CA SER A 252 12.11 19.33 -10.17
C SER A 252 11.78 20.14 -11.43
N VAL A 253 10.50 20.40 -11.68
CA VAL A 253 10.05 21.09 -12.90
C VAL A 253 10.20 22.61 -12.79
N LYS A 254 10.52 23.23 -13.93
CA LYS A 254 10.71 24.68 -14.06
C LYS A 254 9.55 25.38 -14.76
N SER A 255 8.79 24.66 -15.59
CA SER A 255 7.68 25.25 -16.33
C SER A 255 6.44 25.45 -15.43
N PRO A 256 5.73 26.59 -15.54
CA PRO A 256 4.52 26.85 -14.76
C PRO A 256 3.42 25.78 -14.99
N GLU A 257 3.22 25.38 -16.24
CA GLU A 257 2.20 24.39 -16.61
C GLU A 257 2.45 23.01 -15.97
N GLU A 258 3.71 22.54 -15.98
CA GLU A 258 4.02 21.27 -15.30
C GLU A 258 3.89 21.41 -13.78
N ARG A 259 4.23 22.57 -13.20
CA ARG A 259 4.02 22.81 -11.77
C ARG A 259 2.54 22.71 -11.41
N GLU A 260 1.65 23.27 -12.21
CA GLU A 260 0.20 23.15 -12.01
C GLU A 260 -0.26 21.68 -12.09
N HIS A 261 0.19 20.95 -13.10
CA HIS A 261 -0.13 19.54 -13.28
C HIS A 261 0.32 18.67 -12.09
N TYR A 262 1.57 18.78 -11.67
CA TYR A 262 2.10 17.98 -10.55
C TYR A 262 1.55 18.43 -9.20
N ASP A 263 1.19 19.72 -9.04
CA ASP A 263 0.50 20.17 -7.84
C ASP A 263 -0.89 19.53 -7.72
N TRP A 264 -1.64 19.50 -8.83
CA TRP A 264 -2.94 18.84 -8.90
C TRP A 264 -2.84 17.33 -8.71
N MET A 265 -1.87 16.69 -9.35
CA MET A 265 -1.58 15.27 -9.18
C MET A 265 -1.26 14.92 -7.71
N GLY A 266 -0.46 15.76 -7.04
CA GLY A 266 -0.12 15.59 -5.62
C GLY A 266 -1.34 15.69 -4.71
N TYR A 267 -2.28 16.58 -5.05
CA TYR A 267 -3.55 16.68 -4.34
C TYR A 267 -4.40 15.43 -4.49
N VAL A 268 -4.54 14.92 -5.71
CA VAL A 268 -5.30 13.68 -5.98
C VAL A 268 -4.67 12.50 -5.23
N GLY A 269 -3.34 12.36 -5.28
CA GLY A 269 -2.62 11.31 -4.55
C GLY A 269 -2.81 11.38 -3.04
N ASN A 270 -2.64 12.56 -2.44
CA ASN A 270 -2.86 12.76 -1.00
C ASN A 270 -4.33 12.50 -0.61
N PHE A 271 -5.28 12.95 -1.42
CA PHE A 271 -6.71 12.73 -1.18
C PHE A 271 -7.06 11.23 -1.16
N ILE A 272 -6.58 10.49 -2.14
CA ILE A 272 -6.74 9.03 -2.22
C ILE A 272 -6.10 8.34 -1.02
N GLY A 273 -4.86 8.70 -0.70
CA GLY A 273 -4.13 8.13 0.43
C GLY A 273 -4.86 8.35 1.75
N VAL A 274 -5.35 9.58 1.97
CA VAL A 274 -6.16 9.93 3.15
C VAL A 274 -7.47 9.15 3.17
N PHE A 275 -8.17 9.05 2.04
CA PHE A 275 -9.45 8.33 1.97
C PHE A 275 -9.30 6.87 2.43
N GLY A 276 -8.26 6.17 1.95
CA GLY A 276 -7.93 4.84 2.44
C GLY A 276 -7.51 4.85 3.92
N LEU A 277 -6.73 5.84 4.34
CA LEU A 277 -6.20 5.95 5.71
C LEU A 277 -7.33 6.16 6.74
N LEU A 278 -8.42 6.85 6.39
CA LEU A 278 -9.57 7.01 7.27
C LEU A 278 -10.26 5.67 7.58
N ALA A 279 -10.23 4.71 6.66
CA ALA A 279 -10.85 3.39 6.82
C ALA A 279 -9.88 2.32 7.36
N LEU A 280 -8.58 2.46 7.12
CA LEU A 280 -7.57 1.45 7.42
C LEU A 280 -7.49 1.05 8.91
N PRO A 281 -7.57 1.96 9.90
CA PRO A 281 -7.58 1.61 11.31
C PRO A 281 -8.70 0.63 11.68
N PHE A 282 -9.87 0.76 11.05
CA PHE A 282 -11.01 -0.12 11.30
C PHE A 282 -10.74 -1.54 10.79
N ALA A 283 -10.23 -1.66 9.56
CA ALA A 283 -9.88 -2.96 9.02
C ALA A 283 -8.74 -3.64 9.79
N GLY A 284 -7.75 -2.85 10.26
CA GLY A 284 -6.68 -3.34 11.14
C GLY A 284 -7.20 -3.80 12.50
N TYR A 285 -8.13 -3.06 13.09
CA TYR A 285 -8.77 -3.44 14.35
C TYR A 285 -9.55 -4.76 14.22
N TRP A 286 -10.35 -4.89 13.15
CA TRP A 286 -11.08 -6.12 12.89
C TRP A 286 -10.14 -7.31 12.73
N LEU A 287 -9.08 -7.18 11.93
CA LEU A 287 -8.08 -8.25 11.79
C LEU A 287 -7.46 -8.66 13.14
N MET A 288 -7.08 -7.71 13.99
CA MET A 288 -6.53 -8.04 15.30
C MET A 288 -7.54 -8.68 16.24
N ARG A 289 -8.81 -8.28 16.17
CA ARG A 289 -9.88 -8.91 16.93
C ARG A 289 -10.00 -10.40 16.57
N GLU A 290 -10.00 -10.72 15.29
CA GLU A 290 -10.12 -12.11 14.81
C GLU A 290 -8.90 -12.96 15.22
N ILE A 291 -7.68 -12.40 15.17
CA ILE A 291 -6.49 -13.10 15.70
C ILE A 291 -6.63 -13.36 17.19
N TYR A 292 -7.07 -12.37 17.96
CA TYR A 292 -7.23 -12.51 19.41
C TYR A 292 -8.31 -13.52 19.78
N GLN A 293 -9.42 -13.56 19.04
CA GLN A 293 -10.51 -14.53 19.22
C GLN A 293 -10.08 -15.94 18.83
N TYR A 294 -9.29 -16.08 17.78
CA TYR A 294 -8.74 -17.37 17.36
C TYR A 294 -7.75 -17.91 18.40
N ASN A 295 -6.81 -17.09 18.87
CA ASN A 295 -5.83 -17.50 19.85
C ASN A 295 -5.38 -16.31 20.75
N GLN A 296 -5.75 -16.40 22.03
CA GLN A 296 -5.42 -15.38 23.02
C GLN A 296 -3.91 -15.21 23.22
N GLN A 297 -3.11 -16.28 23.12
CA GLN A 297 -1.66 -16.20 23.27
C GLN A 297 -0.98 -15.44 22.13
N MET A 298 -1.43 -15.64 20.88
CA MET A 298 -0.98 -14.83 19.74
C MET A 298 -1.35 -13.36 19.94
N GLY A 299 -2.57 -13.09 20.40
CA GLY A 299 -3.03 -11.75 20.75
C GLY A 299 -2.19 -11.08 21.84
N ILE A 300 -1.89 -11.81 22.92
CA ILE A 300 -1.00 -11.34 24.00
C ILE A 300 0.40 -11.07 23.46
N THR A 301 0.95 -11.97 22.63
CA THR A 301 2.29 -11.81 22.04
C THR A 301 2.40 -10.53 21.22
N LEU A 302 1.37 -10.21 20.43
CA LEU A 302 1.28 -9.02 19.60
C LEU A 302 1.12 -7.74 20.41
N MET A 303 0.15 -7.69 21.34
CA MET A 303 -0.27 -6.42 21.96
C MET A 303 0.23 -6.20 23.39
N GLY A 304 0.55 -7.27 24.13
CA GLY A 304 1.04 -7.20 25.51
C GLY A 304 2.45 -7.76 25.72
N GLY A 305 2.97 -8.51 24.75
CA GLY A 305 4.27 -9.16 24.80
C GLY A 305 5.39 -8.35 24.16
N PHE A 306 6.46 -9.03 23.74
CA PHE A 306 7.65 -8.39 23.19
C PHE A 306 7.39 -7.63 21.87
N LEU A 307 6.33 -7.98 21.11
CA LEU A 307 5.96 -7.27 19.87
C LEU A 307 5.14 -5.99 20.13
N SER A 308 4.70 -5.73 21.37
CA SER A 308 3.86 -4.56 21.70
C SER A 308 4.52 -3.22 21.36
N TRP A 309 5.85 -3.15 21.46
CA TRP A 309 6.63 -1.98 21.06
C TRP A 309 6.55 -1.68 19.56
N LEU A 310 6.36 -2.70 18.72
CA LEU A 310 6.09 -2.49 17.30
C LEU A 310 4.75 -1.78 17.09
N PHE A 311 3.74 -2.06 17.91
CA PHE A 311 2.46 -1.36 17.83
C PHE A 311 2.55 0.10 18.30
N ILE A 312 3.49 0.42 19.21
CA ILE A 312 3.79 1.82 19.57
C ILE A 312 4.48 2.54 18.43
N LEU A 313 5.47 1.90 17.79
CA LEU A 313 6.08 2.44 16.56
C LEU A 313 5.04 2.60 15.45
N GLN A 314 4.13 1.64 15.28
CA GLN A 314 3.01 1.71 14.35
C GLN A 314 2.14 2.95 14.61
N ALA A 315 1.77 3.21 15.86
CA ALA A 315 0.98 4.38 16.24
C ALA A 315 1.69 5.69 15.89
N MET A 316 2.99 5.77 16.12
CA MET A 316 3.81 6.91 15.71
C MET A 316 3.80 7.12 14.19
N LEU A 317 4.00 6.05 13.40
CA LEU A 317 3.99 6.12 11.94
C LEU A 317 2.62 6.58 11.40
N ILE A 318 1.53 6.03 11.95
CA ILE A 318 0.16 6.46 11.60
C ILE A 318 -0.07 7.92 11.99
N GLY A 319 0.45 8.35 13.14
CA GLY A 319 0.44 9.76 13.56
C GLY A 319 1.09 10.69 12.56
N VAL A 320 2.29 10.33 12.07
CA VAL A 320 3.00 11.10 11.05
C VAL A 320 2.21 11.12 9.74
N LEU A 321 1.59 10.00 9.32
CA LEU A 321 0.75 9.97 8.12
C LEU A 321 -0.44 10.93 8.21
N PHE A 322 -1.13 10.96 9.35
CA PHE A 322 -2.21 11.91 9.59
C PHE A 322 -1.69 13.35 9.59
N LEU A 323 -0.60 13.63 10.31
CA LEU A 323 -0.03 14.98 10.39
C LEU A 323 0.43 15.48 9.00
N GLY A 324 1.20 14.68 8.26
CA GLY A 324 1.69 15.04 6.92
C GLY A 324 0.56 15.25 5.92
N SER A 325 -0.48 14.42 5.97
CA SER A 325 -1.64 14.56 5.09
C SER A 325 -2.46 15.82 5.39
N ASN A 326 -2.70 16.11 6.67
CA ASN A 326 -3.40 17.31 7.11
C ASN A 326 -2.59 18.57 6.81
N TYR A 327 -1.29 18.52 7.09
CA TYR A 327 -0.37 19.62 6.80
C TYR A 327 -0.38 19.98 5.32
N TYR A 328 -0.38 18.98 4.43
CA TYR A 328 -0.51 19.21 2.99
C TYR A 328 -1.83 19.90 2.62
N PHE A 329 -2.98 19.49 3.17
CA PHE A 329 -4.24 20.18 2.93
C PHE A 329 -4.23 21.63 3.45
N TRP A 330 -3.65 21.87 4.62
CA TRP A 330 -3.55 23.22 5.20
C TRP A 330 -2.67 24.13 4.35
N LEU A 331 -1.54 23.64 3.85
CA LEU A 331 -0.75 24.38 2.86
C LEU A 331 -1.58 24.69 1.62
N GLY A 332 -2.39 23.74 1.15
CA GLY A 332 -3.26 23.97 0.01
C GLY A 332 -4.29 25.08 0.25
N ILE A 333 -4.86 25.19 1.45
CA ILE A 333 -5.78 26.29 1.81
C ILE A 333 -5.04 27.63 1.84
N THR A 334 -3.83 27.66 2.39
CA THR A 334 -3.03 28.90 2.51
C THR A 334 -2.54 29.39 1.16
N TYR A 335 -2.06 28.50 0.28
CA TYR A 335 -1.33 28.89 -0.94
C TYR A 335 -2.13 28.75 -2.23
N ARG A 336 -3.05 27.77 -2.34
CA ARG A 336 -3.88 27.62 -3.56
C ARG A 336 -5.12 28.48 -3.57
N ILE A 337 -5.54 28.99 -2.40
CA ILE A 337 -6.80 29.73 -2.26
C ILE A 337 -6.51 31.12 -1.68
N PRO A 338 -6.25 32.12 -2.54
CA PRO A 338 -5.95 33.48 -2.11
C PRO A 338 -6.97 34.02 -1.10
N GLY A 339 -6.49 34.63 -0.02
CA GLY A 339 -7.32 35.23 1.03
C GLY A 339 -7.98 34.24 2.01
N SER A 340 -7.78 32.92 1.86
CA SER A 340 -8.38 31.93 2.78
C SER A 340 -7.58 31.70 4.07
N GLU A 341 -6.30 32.10 4.12
CA GLU A 341 -5.44 31.84 5.27
C GLU A 341 -6.01 32.41 6.57
N SER A 342 -6.33 33.71 6.60
CA SER A 342 -6.81 34.41 7.80
C SER A 342 -8.09 33.78 8.37
N LYS A 343 -8.98 33.32 7.48
CA LYS A 343 -10.25 32.67 7.83
C LYS A 343 -10.05 31.32 8.52
N TYR A 344 -9.08 30.51 8.08
CA TYR A 344 -8.92 29.13 8.55
C TYR A 344 -7.75 28.92 9.51
N ARG A 345 -6.86 29.91 9.70
CA ARG A 345 -5.67 29.80 10.57
C ARG A 345 -5.97 29.28 11.97
N ARG A 346 -7.00 29.81 12.63
CA ARG A 346 -7.39 29.38 13.98
C ARG A 346 -7.86 27.93 13.99
N ALA A 347 -8.68 27.53 13.01
CA ALA A 347 -9.17 26.15 12.90
C ALA A 347 -8.01 25.17 12.63
N MET A 348 -7.09 25.51 11.72
CA MET A 348 -5.89 24.71 11.44
C MET A 348 -5.04 24.51 12.69
N LEU A 349 -4.80 25.56 13.48
CA LEU A 349 -4.05 25.47 14.74
C LEU A 349 -4.76 24.60 15.79
N MET A 350 -6.07 24.75 15.97
CA MET A 350 -6.84 23.92 16.91
C MET A 350 -6.80 22.44 16.50
N MET A 351 -6.93 22.14 15.20
CA MET A 351 -6.82 20.77 14.69
C MET A 351 -5.42 20.20 14.87
N LEU A 352 -4.37 20.99 14.63
CA LEU A 352 -2.99 20.57 14.89
C LEU A 352 -2.77 20.23 16.36
N VAL A 353 -3.13 21.11 17.29
CA VAL A 353 -3.00 20.86 18.74
C VAL A 353 -3.79 19.61 19.14
N SER A 354 -5.02 19.47 18.64
CA SER A 354 -5.86 18.30 18.93
C SER A 354 -5.26 17.00 18.38
N LEU A 355 -4.71 17.00 17.17
CA LEU A 355 -4.00 15.85 16.59
C LEU A 355 -2.76 15.48 17.40
N LEU A 356 -1.97 16.48 17.84
CA LEU A 356 -0.79 16.25 18.66
C LEU A 356 -1.14 15.67 20.04
N LEU A 357 -2.21 16.15 20.67
CA LEU A 357 -2.71 15.59 21.94
C LEU A 357 -3.21 14.15 21.76
N CYS A 358 -3.98 13.87 20.70
CA CYS A 358 -4.41 12.52 20.38
C CYS A 358 -3.22 11.58 20.13
N LEU A 359 -2.22 12.07 19.40
CA LEU A 359 -1.00 11.31 19.12
C LEU A 359 -0.20 11.03 20.39
N ALA A 360 -0.05 12.00 21.29
CA ALA A 360 0.63 11.83 22.57
C ALA A 360 -0.02 10.73 23.42
N VAL A 361 -1.36 10.70 23.48
CA VAL A 361 -2.10 9.63 24.15
C VAL A 361 -1.89 8.28 23.46
N TRP A 362 -2.01 8.23 22.13
CA TRP A 362 -1.87 6.97 21.39
C TRP A 362 -0.47 6.35 21.52
N MET A 363 0.56 7.18 21.49
CA MET A 363 1.96 6.77 21.63
C MET A 363 2.32 6.30 23.05
N THR A 364 1.46 6.49 24.04
CA THR A 364 1.76 6.08 25.41
C THR A 364 1.76 4.54 25.52
N PRO A 365 2.88 3.91 25.93
CA PRO A 365 2.95 2.46 26.09
C PRO A 365 2.23 2.00 27.36
N HIS A 366 1.67 0.79 27.33
CA HIS A 366 1.06 0.19 28.51
C HIS A 366 2.11 -0.40 29.48
N SER A 367 3.20 -0.93 28.93
CA SER A 367 4.35 -1.47 29.65
C SER A 367 5.60 -0.67 29.30
N LEU A 368 6.28 -0.13 30.31
CA LEU A 368 7.57 0.53 30.13
C LEU A 368 8.70 -0.51 30.23
N VAL A 369 9.77 -0.31 29.45
CA VAL A 369 11.02 -1.04 29.68
C VAL A 369 11.67 -0.36 30.89
N ALA A 370 11.44 -0.94 32.06
CA ALA A 370 11.92 -0.45 33.33
C ALA A 370 12.86 -1.49 33.96
N SER A 371 13.92 -1.01 34.61
CA SER A 371 14.72 -1.83 35.51
C SER A 371 13.87 -2.31 36.69
N ILE A 372 14.36 -3.35 37.39
CA ILE A 372 13.68 -3.89 38.57
C ILE A 372 13.49 -2.79 39.63
N GLU A 373 14.49 -1.92 39.81
CA GLU A 373 14.44 -0.80 40.76
C GLU A 373 13.36 0.22 40.37
N GLU A 374 13.27 0.57 39.08
CA GLU A 374 12.23 1.47 38.57
C GLU A 374 10.83 0.85 38.70
N ALA A 375 10.68 -0.44 38.41
CA ALA A 375 9.41 -1.15 38.58
C ALA A 375 8.97 -1.18 40.06
N GLN A 376 9.90 -1.37 40.99
CA GLN A 376 9.64 -1.27 42.43
C GLN A 376 9.21 0.14 42.83
N LYS A 377 9.92 1.18 42.35
CA LYS A 377 9.55 2.58 42.61
C LYS A 377 8.19 2.97 42.03
N MET A 378 7.78 2.38 40.91
CA MET A 378 6.47 2.58 40.29
C MET A 378 5.34 1.80 40.99
N GLY A 379 5.65 0.93 41.94
CA GLY A 379 4.66 0.09 42.63
C GLY A 379 4.16 -1.09 41.78
N GLY A 380 4.89 -1.47 40.72
CA GLY A 380 4.53 -2.61 39.87
C GLY A 380 5.10 -2.55 38.45
N ALA A 381 4.65 -3.47 37.60
CA ALA A 381 5.07 -3.57 36.20
C ALA A 381 4.53 -2.45 35.29
N HIS A 382 3.56 -1.65 35.78
CA HIS A 382 2.91 -0.59 35.01
C HIS A 382 2.99 0.74 35.76
N HIS A 383 3.26 1.82 35.01
CA HIS A 383 3.26 3.16 35.57
C HIS A 383 1.84 3.60 35.95
N PRO A 384 1.58 4.13 37.16
CA PRO A 384 0.23 4.44 37.65
C PRO A 384 -0.57 5.39 36.75
N LEU A 385 0.07 6.42 36.20
CA LEU A 385 -0.56 7.38 35.28
C LEU A 385 -0.53 6.92 33.81
N LEU A 386 0.65 6.61 33.27
CA LEU A 386 0.82 6.29 31.84
C LEU A 386 0.19 4.95 31.45
N GLY A 387 0.15 3.97 32.36
CA GLY A 387 -0.45 2.66 32.11
C GLY A 387 -1.93 2.77 31.71
N VAL A 388 -2.65 3.76 32.25
CA VAL A 388 -4.06 4.04 31.93
C VAL A 388 -4.23 4.53 30.49
N LEU A 389 -3.27 5.30 29.96
CA LEU A 389 -3.31 5.78 28.57
C LEU A 389 -2.88 4.71 27.57
N GLY A 390 -2.09 3.72 28.02
CA GLY A 390 -1.60 2.64 27.17
C GLY A 390 -2.62 1.56 26.78
N VAL A 391 -3.81 1.56 27.37
CA VAL A 391 -4.86 0.55 27.09
C VAL A 391 -5.63 0.84 25.80
N MET A 392 -6.29 -0.20 25.26
CA MET A 392 -7.08 -0.09 24.03
C MET A 392 -8.19 0.96 24.07
N SER A 393 -8.77 1.23 25.25
CA SER A 393 -9.81 2.24 25.43
C SER A 393 -9.34 3.63 25.01
N ALA A 394 -8.19 4.08 25.53
CA ALA A 394 -7.59 5.35 25.14
C ALA A 394 -7.21 5.35 23.66
N LYS A 395 -6.49 4.32 23.20
CA LYS A 395 -5.98 4.21 21.82
C LYS A 395 -7.09 4.30 20.77
N MET A 396 -8.18 3.56 20.96
CA MET A 396 -9.32 3.60 20.02
C MET A 396 -10.01 4.96 20.02
N THR A 397 -10.18 5.56 21.20
CA THR A 397 -10.83 6.87 21.33
C THR A 397 -10.06 7.94 20.57
N VAL A 398 -8.75 8.06 20.82
CA VAL A 398 -7.94 9.08 20.16
C VAL A 398 -7.73 8.79 18.67
N SER A 399 -7.69 7.52 18.26
CA SER A 399 -7.67 7.14 16.85
C SER A 399 -8.92 7.63 16.11
N ASN A 400 -10.11 7.39 16.67
CA ASN A 400 -11.37 7.86 16.11
C ASN A 400 -11.46 9.39 16.05
N LEU A 401 -10.97 10.09 17.09
CA LEU A 401 -10.89 11.55 17.07
C LEU A 401 -9.93 12.08 15.99
N MET A 402 -8.78 11.43 15.78
CA MET A 402 -7.85 11.80 14.70
C MET A 402 -8.47 11.62 13.30
N ILE A 403 -9.26 10.57 13.11
CA ILE A 403 -10.02 10.33 11.87
C ILE A 403 -11.03 11.46 11.67
N LEU A 404 -11.81 11.83 12.68
CA LEU A 404 -12.75 12.95 12.61
C LEU A 404 -12.05 14.28 12.31
N ILE A 405 -10.92 14.58 12.96
CA ILE A 405 -10.17 15.81 12.71
C ILE A 405 -9.67 15.86 11.26
N THR A 406 -9.13 14.74 10.77
CA THR A 406 -8.61 14.65 9.40
C THR A 406 -9.72 14.76 8.36
N PHE A 407 -10.85 14.12 8.61
CA PHE A 407 -12.05 14.27 7.80
C PHE A 407 -12.52 15.73 7.77
N MET A 408 -12.54 16.41 8.91
CA MET A 408 -12.92 17.82 8.98
C MET A 408 -11.92 18.75 8.28
N SER A 409 -10.63 18.42 8.29
CA SER A 409 -9.61 19.11 7.50
C SER A 409 -9.89 19.01 6.00
N PHE A 410 -10.31 17.83 5.51
CA PHE A 410 -10.77 17.67 4.13
C PHE A 410 -12.04 18.47 3.82
N VAL A 411 -13.07 18.40 4.68
CA VAL A 411 -14.31 19.18 4.51
C VAL A 411 -14.01 20.69 4.47
N MET A 412 -13.08 21.14 5.32
CA MET A 412 -12.60 22.52 5.32
C MET A 412 -11.91 22.90 4.01
N TYR A 413 -11.03 22.04 3.49
CA TYR A 413 -10.39 22.22 2.18
C TYR A 413 -11.43 22.33 1.06
N TRP A 414 -12.41 21.43 1.03
CA TRP A 414 -13.43 21.36 -0.02
C TRP A 414 -14.35 22.59 -0.09
N ARG A 415 -14.54 23.24 1.05
CA ARG A 415 -15.37 24.46 1.22
C ARG A 415 -14.58 25.76 1.13
N ALA A 416 -13.25 25.71 1.20
CA ALA A 416 -12.44 26.91 1.07
C ALA A 416 -12.61 27.55 -0.32
N GLY A 417 -12.55 28.88 -0.38
CA GLY A 417 -12.80 29.64 -1.62
C GLY A 417 -14.27 29.66 -2.11
N LYS A 418 -15.22 29.19 -1.29
CA LYS A 418 -16.66 29.15 -1.63
C LYS A 418 -17.51 29.80 -0.55
N GLN A 419 -18.62 30.41 -0.97
CA GLN A 419 -19.62 31.01 -0.11
C GLN A 419 -20.97 30.31 -0.32
N ASP A 420 -21.50 29.73 0.76
CA ASP A 420 -22.80 29.06 0.75
C ASP A 420 -23.91 30.12 0.52
N THR A 421 -24.74 29.94 -0.52
CA THR A 421 -25.85 30.86 -0.87
C THR A 421 -27.23 30.28 -0.55
N ALA A 422 -27.32 28.98 -0.25
CA ALA A 422 -28.59 28.34 0.07
C ALA A 422 -29.23 28.92 1.34
N GLY A 423 -30.55 29.18 1.31
CA GLY A 423 -31.29 29.70 2.47
C GLY A 423 -31.21 28.80 3.71
N TRP A 424 -31.05 27.48 3.52
CA TRP A 424 -30.91 26.50 4.59
C TRP A 424 -29.45 26.27 5.03
N ALA A 425 -28.48 27.02 4.49
CA ALA A 425 -27.06 26.81 4.79
C ALA A 425 -26.71 27.01 6.26
N LYS A 426 -27.37 27.95 6.95
CA LYS A 426 -27.17 28.18 8.39
C LYS A 426 -27.63 26.98 9.21
N LEU A 427 -28.80 26.43 8.88
CA LEU A 427 -29.34 25.22 9.53
C LEU A 427 -28.42 24.03 9.28
N ALA A 428 -28.01 23.79 8.04
CA ALA A 428 -27.11 22.70 7.69
C ALA A 428 -25.79 22.75 8.46
N LYS A 429 -25.16 23.93 8.51
CA LYS A 429 -23.92 24.15 9.27
C LYS A 429 -24.11 23.90 10.76
N ALA A 430 -25.24 24.32 11.32
CA ALA A 430 -25.58 24.04 12.72
C ALA A 430 -25.75 22.54 12.97
N VAL A 431 -26.47 21.82 12.10
CA VAL A 431 -26.66 20.36 12.19
C VAL A 431 -25.32 19.64 12.07
N MET A 432 -24.49 19.98 11.07
CA MET A 432 -23.16 19.37 10.90
C MET A 432 -22.26 19.61 12.11
N GLY A 433 -22.28 20.84 12.67
CA GLY A 433 -21.54 21.17 13.88
C GLY A 433 -22.04 20.38 15.09
N ALA A 434 -23.37 20.30 15.29
CA ALA A 434 -23.97 19.52 16.37
C ALA A 434 -23.64 18.03 16.26
N VAL A 435 -23.77 17.44 15.05
CA VAL A 435 -23.41 16.04 14.79
C VAL A 435 -21.95 15.78 15.13
N LEU A 436 -21.03 16.66 14.71
CA LEU A 436 -19.61 16.50 14.99
C LEU A 436 -19.30 16.57 16.50
N VAL A 437 -19.88 17.56 17.21
CA VAL A 437 -19.67 17.73 18.65
C VAL A 437 -20.25 16.55 19.43
N LEU A 438 -21.50 16.17 19.15
CA LEU A 438 -22.17 15.06 19.81
C LEU A 438 -21.44 13.73 19.53
N ALA A 439 -21.00 13.50 18.29
CA ALA A 439 -20.24 12.31 17.95
C ALA A 439 -18.88 12.27 18.67
N SER A 440 -18.17 13.40 18.74
CA SER A 440 -16.88 13.49 19.44
C SER A 440 -17.05 13.24 20.94
N LEU A 441 -18.10 13.82 21.56
CA LEU A 441 -18.44 13.57 22.95
C LEU A 441 -18.82 12.09 23.18
N ALA A 442 -19.63 11.50 22.30
CA ALA A 442 -20.02 10.09 22.40
C ALA A 442 -18.81 9.17 22.30
N VAL A 443 -17.87 9.44 21.38
CA VAL A 443 -16.61 8.68 21.25
C VAL A 443 -15.79 8.78 22.55
N ILE A 444 -15.66 9.97 23.13
CA ILE A 444 -14.94 10.18 24.40
C ILE A 444 -15.64 9.44 25.55
N VAL A 445 -16.97 9.55 25.67
CA VAL A 445 -17.75 8.90 26.73
C VAL A 445 -17.63 7.38 26.65
N LEU A 446 -17.77 6.79 25.45
CA LEU A 446 -17.57 5.35 25.24
C LEU A 446 -16.13 4.93 25.57
N GLY A 447 -15.16 5.79 25.26
CA GLY A 447 -13.74 5.61 25.60
C GLY A 447 -13.48 5.56 27.10
N VAL A 448 -14.03 6.52 27.85
CA VAL A 448 -13.92 6.60 29.31
C VAL A 448 -14.68 5.46 29.97
N TRP A 449 -15.89 5.15 29.50
CA TRP A 449 -16.66 4.04 30.04
C TRP A 449 -16.00 2.68 29.77
N GLY A 450 -15.26 2.56 28.68
CA GLY A 450 -14.49 1.37 28.33
C GLY A 450 -13.47 0.93 29.41
N TYR A 451 -13.08 1.81 30.33
CA TYR A 451 -12.22 1.45 31.48
C TYR A 451 -12.94 0.60 32.53
N PHE A 452 -14.26 0.73 32.64
CA PHE A 452 -15.06 0.13 33.71
C PHE A 452 -15.81 -1.13 33.28
N VAL A 453 -15.56 -1.62 32.05
CA VAL A 453 -16.23 -2.81 31.50
C VAL A 453 -15.25 -3.92 31.13
N PRO A 454 -15.69 -5.19 31.13
CA PRO A 454 -14.85 -6.32 30.70
C PRO A 454 -14.28 -6.11 29.28
N ALA A 455 -13.10 -6.68 29.02
CA ALA A 455 -12.41 -6.53 27.74
C ALA A 455 -13.28 -6.98 26.54
N ILE A 456 -14.05 -8.06 26.69
CA ILE A 456 -14.95 -8.54 25.65
C ILE A 456 -16.02 -7.51 25.28
N VAL A 457 -16.59 -6.81 26.27
CA VAL A 457 -17.62 -5.79 26.03
C VAL A 457 -17.00 -4.57 25.36
N ARG A 458 -15.84 -4.15 25.87
CA ARG A 458 -15.05 -3.03 25.34
C ARG A 458 -14.68 -3.24 23.87
N ILE A 459 -14.24 -4.45 23.52
CA ILE A 459 -13.79 -4.82 22.18
C ILE A 459 -14.99 -4.98 21.25
N ASN A 460 -16.00 -5.76 21.63
CA ASN A 460 -17.08 -6.13 20.72
C ASN A 460 -18.15 -5.05 20.55
N TYR A 461 -18.42 -4.23 21.57
CA TYR A 461 -19.52 -3.25 21.54
C TYR A 461 -19.02 -1.81 21.56
N PHE A 462 -18.14 -1.43 22.49
CA PHE A 462 -17.76 -0.02 22.60
C PHE A 462 -16.85 0.41 21.45
N SER A 463 -15.85 -0.40 21.12
CA SER A 463 -14.93 -0.09 20.01
C SER A 463 -15.68 -0.06 18.68
N THR A 464 -16.55 -1.05 18.42
CA THR A 464 -17.37 -1.10 17.20
C THR A 464 -18.36 0.08 17.13
N SER A 465 -18.98 0.47 18.25
CA SER A 465 -19.86 1.64 18.29
C SER A 465 -19.14 2.94 17.99
N GLN A 466 -17.90 3.14 18.49
CA GLN A 466 -17.11 4.31 18.13
C GLN A 466 -16.86 4.38 16.62
N VAL A 467 -16.52 3.25 15.99
CA VAL A 467 -16.34 3.17 14.53
C VAL A 467 -17.63 3.54 13.79
N LEU A 468 -18.78 2.98 14.20
CA LEU A 468 -20.07 3.28 13.60
C LEU A 468 -20.45 4.75 13.73
N ILE A 469 -20.13 5.39 14.86
CA ILE A 469 -20.32 6.83 15.07
C ILE A 469 -19.48 7.62 14.07
N VAL A 470 -18.20 7.28 13.88
CA VAL A 470 -17.34 7.98 12.91
C VAL A 470 -17.84 7.80 11.48
N ILE A 471 -18.23 6.58 11.11
CA ILE A 471 -18.84 6.30 9.80
C ILE A 471 -20.12 7.11 9.61
N PHE A 472 -20.99 7.17 10.63
CA PHE A 472 -22.21 7.98 10.60
C PHE A 472 -21.91 9.46 10.37
N VAL A 473 -20.89 10.02 11.04
CA VAL A 473 -20.46 11.41 10.79
C VAL A 473 -20.02 11.60 9.35
N ILE A 474 -19.18 10.71 8.82
CA ILE A 474 -18.68 10.81 7.43
C ILE A 474 -19.83 10.70 6.42
N LEU A 475 -20.74 9.74 6.60
CA LEU A 475 -21.89 9.52 5.71
C LEU A 475 -22.96 10.60 5.83
N THR A 476 -22.99 11.36 6.92
CA THR A 476 -23.93 12.48 7.10
C THR A 476 -23.35 13.79 6.58
N ILE A 477 -22.11 14.12 6.98
CA ILE A 477 -21.47 15.40 6.67
C ILE A 477 -21.08 15.49 5.20
N THR A 478 -20.61 14.40 4.58
CA THR A 478 -20.17 14.42 3.17
C THR A 478 -21.32 14.78 2.22
N PRO A 479 -22.49 14.10 2.23
CA PRO A 479 -23.60 14.47 1.36
C PRO A 479 -24.17 15.85 1.65
N LEU A 480 -24.31 16.24 2.93
CA LEU A 480 -24.78 17.57 3.29
C LEU A 480 -23.84 18.66 2.75
N THR A 481 -22.52 18.45 2.85
CA THR A 481 -21.53 19.35 2.27
C THR A 481 -21.67 19.41 0.75
N ALA A 482 -21.78 18.26 0.08
CA ALA A 482 -21.97 18.19 -1.37
C ALA A 482 -23.19 18.98 -1.83
N LEU A 483 -24.32 18.83 -1.14
CA LEU A 483 -25.58 19.51 -1.44
C LEU A 483 -25.47 21.03 -1.24
N LEU A 484 -24.85 21.48 -0.14
CA LEU A 484 -24.59 22.92 0.09
C LEU A 484 -23.73 23.53 -1.02
N LEU A 485 -22.71 22.79 -1.46
CA LEU A 485 -21.77 23.26 -2.45
C LEU A 485 -22.37 23.35 -3.86
N LYS A 486 -23.49 22.67 -4.16
CA LYS A 486 -24.18 22.82 -5.46
C LYS A 486 -24.68 24.24 -5.72
N SER A 487 -25.10 24.95 -4.68
CA SER A 487 -25.54 26.35 -4.78
C SER A 487 -24.44 27.37 -4.49
N ALA A 488 -23.29 26.94 -3.95
CA ALA A 488 -22.29 27.85 -3.45
C ALA A 488 -21.67 28.71 -4.56
N LYS A 489 -21.46 30.00 -4.28
CA LYS A 489 -20.75 30.92 -5.16
C LYS A 489 -19.25 30.79 -4.90
N THR A 490 -18.46 30.57 -5.94
CA THR A 490 -16.99 30.61 -5.85
C THR A 490 -16.55 32.04 -5.58
N THR A 491 -15.87 32.27 -4.45
CA THR A 491 -15.37 33.60 -4.05
C THR A 491 -13.95 33.86 -4.55
N THR A 492 -13.17 32.79 -4.68
CA THR A 492 -11.79 32.85 -5.16
C THR A 492 -11.52 31.62 -6.02
N GLU A 493 -10.90 31.82 -7.17
CA GLU A 493 -10.44 30.70 -7.98
C GLU A 493 -9.22 30.02 -7.34
N MET A 494 -9.18 28.69 -7.45
CA MET A 494 -8.08 27.90 -6.93
C MET A 494 -6.90 27.97 -7.92
N VAL A 495 -5.76 28.44 -7.45
CA VAL A 495 -4.53 28.56 -8.23
C VAL A 495 -3.65 27.34 -7.98
N TRP A 496 -3.42 26.54 -9.01
CA TRP A 496 -2.50 25.40 -8.95
C TRP A 496 -1.05 25.88 -9.17
N GLY A 497 -0.08 25.09 -8.73
CA GLY A 497 1.34 25.39 -8.98
C GLY A 497 1.97 26.42 -8.01
N SER A 498 1.19 26.92 -7.05
CA SER A 498 1.59 27.93 -6.05
C SER A 498 2.09 27.36 -4.72
N MET A 499 2.13 26.04 -4.57
CA MET A 499 2.51 25.38 -3.32
C MET A 499 3.99 25.61 -2.96
N PRO A 500 4.34 25.79 -1.68
CA PRO A 500 5.73 25.91 -1.26
C PRO A 500 6.45 24.55 -1.35
N PRO A 501 7.80 24.50 -1.45
CA PRO A 501 8.57 23.26 -1.57
C PRO A 501 8.28 22.22 -0.47
N ARG A 502 7.99 22.68 0.75
CA ARG A 502 7.60 21.82 1.88
C ARG A 502 6.35 20.97 1.64
N ALA A 503 5.49 21.35 0.70
CA ALA A 503 4.36 20.52 0.28
C ALA A 503 4.84 19.22 -0.40
N GLY A 504 5.84 19.31 -1.28
CA GLY A 504 6.45 18.15 -1.93
C GLY A 504 7.11 17.22 -0.93
N TYR A 505 7.85 17.77 0.05
CA TYR A 505 8.45 16.97 1.13
C TYR A 505 7.40 16.24 1.98
N SER A 506 6.25 16.87 2.25
CA SER A 506 5.15 16.24 2.99
C SER A 506 4.58 15.01 2.26
N LEU A 507 4.45 15.09 0.93
CA LEU A 507 3.98 13.97 0.10
C LEU A 507 4.98 12.81 0.10
N VAL A 508 6.27 13.11 -0.04
CA VAL A 508 7.35 12.11 0.00
C VAL A 508 7.44 11.47 1.38
N LEU A 509 7.34 12.26 2.46
CA LEU A 509 7.32 11.77 3.83
C LEU A 509 6.20 10.76 4.03
N ASN A 510 4.97 11.07 3.60
CA ASN A 510 3.84 10.16 3.74
C ASN A 510 4.08 8.82 3.02
N ALA A 511 4.66 8.84 1.81
CA ALA A 511 5.00 7.61 1.10
C ALA A 511 6.02 6.76 1.88
N ILE A 512 7.11 7.37 2.36
CA ILE A 512 8.12 6.65 3.16
C ILE A 512 7.50 6.07 4.42
N MET A 513 6.65 6.83 5.11
CA MET A 513 6.00 6.39 6.35
C MET A 513 5.04 5.21 6.13
N VAL A 514 4.26 5.20 5.04
CA VAL A 514 3.36 4.07 4.75
C VAL A 514 4.15 2.82 4.35
N ILE A 515 5.25 2.96 3.60
CA ILE A 515 6.12 1.83 3.23
C ILE A 515 6.75 1.20 4.47
N LEU A 516 7.27 2.03 5.38
CA LEU A 516 7.82 1.59 6.65
C LEU A 516 6.76 0.92 7.53
N LEU A 517 5.56 1.50 7.60
CA LEU A 517 4.42 0.95 8.33
C LEU A 517 4.03 -0.45 7.82
N MET A 518 3.94 -0.63 6.50
CA MET A 518 3.63 -1.92 5.89
C MET A 518 4.72 -2.96 6.16
N THR A 519 5.98 -2.55 6.13
CA THR A 519 7.13 -3.41 6.44
C THR A 519 7.11 -3.85 7.91
N LEU A 520 6.81 -2.92 8.81
CA LEU A 520 6.70 -3.17 10.23
C LEU A 520 5.56 -4.12 10.58
N MET A 521 4.37 -3.87 10.02
CA MET A 521 3.20 -4.71 10.32
C MET A 521 3.24 -6.06 9.60
N GLY A 522 3.94 -6.18 8.46
CA GLY A 522 4.24 -7.45 7.82
C GLY A 522 5.04 -8.36 8.74
N TYR A 523 6.12 -7.83 9.32
CA TYR A 523 6.95 -8.53 10.31
C TYR A 523 6.14 -8.92 11.55
N ALA A 524 5.42 -7.98 12.16
CA ALA A 524 4.65 -8.24 13.38
C ALA A 524 3.67 -9.42 13.22
N ARG A 525 2.95 -9.49 12.10
CA ARG A 525 2.03 -10.59 11.80
C ARG A 525 2.76 -11.92 11.60
N SER A 526 3.85 -11.94 10.84
CA SER A 526 4.62 -13.18 10.63
C SER A 526 5.22 -13.71 11.94
N SER A 527 5.78 -12.81 12.76
CA SER A 527 6.42 -13.15 14.04
C SER A 527 5.43 -13.57 15.13
N SER A 528 4.14 -13.28 14.97
CA SER A 528 3.10 -13.77 15.89
C SER A 528 3.01 -15.30 15.95
N ARG A 529 3.51 -15.99 14.93
CA ARG A 529 3.60 -17.46 14.88
C ARG A 529 4.80 -18.01 15.64
N VAL A 530 5.71 -17.16 16.12
CA VAL A 530 6.89 -17.53 16.93
C VAL A 530 7.77 -18.59 16.26
N HIS A 531 7.62 -19.87 16.63
CA HIS A 531 8.42 -21.01 16.16
C HIS A 531 7.61 -21.97 15.26
N TRP A 532 6.58 -21.45 14.60
CA TRP A 532 5.70 -22.21 13.72
C TRP A 532 5.69 -21.64 12.30
N HIS A 533 5.78 -22.51 11.30
CA HIS A 533 5.42 -22.14 9.93
C HIS A 533 3.90 -22.13 9.76
N VAL A 534 3.22 -23.15 10.29
CA VAL A 534 1.76 -23.23 10.36
C VAL A 534 1.40 -23.40 11.84
N TYR A 535 0.75 -22.39 12.41
CA TYR A 535 0.57 -22.27 13.86
C TYR A 535 -0.16 -23.48 14.47
N GLY A 536 0.51 -24.22 15.36
CA GLY A 536 -0.04 -25.42 16.00
C GLY A 536 -0.07 -26.68 15.13
N VAL A 537 0.36 -26.61 13.85
CA VAL A 537 0.32 -27.74 12.91
C VAL A 537 1.72 -28.11 12.42
N MET A 538 2.50 -27.13 11.97
CA MET A 538 3.86 -27.34 11.45
C MET A 538 4.85 -26.46 12.21
N ARG A 539 5.60 -27.08 13.11
CA ARG A 539 6.68 -26.43 13.86
C ARG A 539 7.87 -26.16 12.95
N ASP A 540 8.47 -24.98 13.08
CA ASP A 540 9.75 -24.65 12.47
C ASP A 540 10.85 -25.39 13.25
N THR A 541 11.55 -26.28 12.56
CA THR A 541 12.68 -27.06 13.09
C THR A 541 14.02 -26.60 12.52
N SER A 542 14.03 -25.48 11.78
CA SER A 542 15.26 -24.86 11.29
C SER A 542 16.03 -24.17 12.43
N PRO A 543 17.34 -23.87 12.23
CA PRO A 543 18.11 -23.04 13.15
C PRO A 543 17.52 -21.63 13.38
N TYR A 544 16.55 -21.22 12.55
CA TYR A 544 15.92 -19.91 12.57
C TYR A 544 14.52 -19.90 13.20
N ALA A 545 14.16 -20.94 13.96
CA ALA A 545 12.88 -21.07 14.66
C ALA A 545 12.73 -20.14 15.88
N TYR A 546 12.96 -18.84 15.69
CA TYR A 546 12.85 -17.79 16.71
C TYR A 546 12.45 -16.46 16.07
N SER A 547 11.94 -15.51 16.85
CA SER A 547 11.72 -14.13 16.38
C SER A 547 12.98 -13.29 16.57
N PRO A 548 13.51 -12.63 15.52
CA PRO A 548 14.66 -11.74 15.67
C PRO A 548 14.43 -10.65 16.73
N ALA A 549 15.50 -10.24 17.40
CA ALA A 549 15.46 -9.09 18.29
C ALA A 549 14.97 -7.84 17.55
N LEU A 550 14.20 -6.97 18.22
CA LEU A 550 13.58 -5.81 17.58
C LEU A 550 14.59 -4.87 16.91
N GLY A 551 15.80 -4.75 17.45
CA GLY A 551 16.88 -3.96 16.83
C GLY A 551 17.30 -4.51 15.47
N SER A 552 17.61 -5.82 15.40
CA SER A 552 17.96 -6.50 14.14
C SER A 552 16.80 -6.50 13.15
N ALA A 553 15.57 -6.71 13.64
CA ALA A 553 14.38 -6.62 12.82
C ALA A 553 14.23 -5.21 12.22
N SER A 554 14.44 -4.16 13.01
CA SER A 554 14.34 -2.77 12.56
C SER A 554 15.33 -2.44 11.45
N PHE A 555 16.53 -3.01 11.51
CA PHE A 555 17.51 -2.87 10.42
C PHE A 555 17.01 -3.48 9.10
N ILE A 556 16.50 -4.72 9.14
CA ILE A 556 15.94 -5.37 7.93
C ILE A 556 14.73 -4.59 7.40
N MET A 557 13.87 -4.09 8.29
CA MET A 557 12.71 -3.28 7.91
C MET A 557 13.11 -1.96 7.23
N ALA A 558 14.11 -1.26 7.78
CA ALA A 558 14.67 -0.06 7.18
C ALA A 558 15.34 -0.35 5.83
N PHE A 559 16.09 -1.45 5.74
CA PHE A 559 16.72 -1.90 4.50
C PHE A 559 15.69 -2.21 3.40
N CYS A 560 14.61 -2.92 3.73
CA CYS A 560 13.52 -3.20 2.78
C CYS A 560 12.82 -1.92 2.34
N THR A 561 12.56 -1.00 3.27
CA THR A 561 11.95 0.32 2.97
C THR A 561 12.84 1.12 2.02
N PHE A 562 14.12 1.22 2.31
CA PHE A 562 15.09 1.91 1.47
C PHE A 562 15.22 1.27 0.08
N SER A 563 15.36 -0.06 0.03
CA SER A 563 15.47 -0.81 -1.22
C SER A 563 14.21 -0.66 -2.09
N PHE A 564 13.03 -0.70 -1.48
CA PHE A 564 11.78 -0.46 -2.20
C PHE A 564 11.71 0.97 -2.75
N CYS A 565 12.07 1.99 -1.95
CA CYS A 565 12.12 3.38 -2.42
C CYS A 565 13.09 3.53 -3.61
N LEU A 566 14.26 2.87 -3.58
CA LEU A 566 15.21 2.87 -4.69
C LEU A 566 14.64 2.19 -5.94
N ILE A 567 13.99 1.04 -5.79
CA ILE A 567 13.35 0.33 -6.90
C ILE A 567 12.25 1.19 -7.53
N VAL A 568 11.40 1.83 -6.72
CA VAL A 568 10.34 2.73 -7.21
C VAL A 568 10.94 3.96 -7.91
N ALA A 569 11.98 4.58 -7.34
CA ALA A 569 12.69 5.68 -7.98
C ALA A 569 13.29 5.26 -9.33
N PHE A 570 13.86 4.06 -9.41
CA PHE A 570 14.36 3.48 -10.65
C PHE A 570 13.24 3.24 -11.67
N ILE A 571 12.10 2.67 -11.26
CA ILE A 571 10.93 2.49 -12.12
C ILE A 571 10.44 3.83 -12.68
N PHE A 572 10.35 4.85 -11.83
CA PHE A 572 9.97 6.20 -12.26
C PHE A 572 10.97 6.81 -13.23
N TRP A 573 12.27 6.63 -12.99
CA TRP A 573 13.31 7.08 -13.89
C TRP A 573 13.19 6.41 -15.27
N VAL A 574 13.12 5.06 -15.31
CA VAL A 574 12.96 4.29 -16.56
C VAL A 574 11.71 4.71 -17.32
N ALA A 575 10.57 4.86 -16.63
CA ALA A 575 9.33 5.28 -17.27
C ALA A 575 9.44 6.67 -17.92
N THR A 576 10.23 7.59 -17.33
CA THR A 576 10.42 8.94 -17.88
C THR A 576 11.43 9.03 -19.02
N MET A 577 12.32 8.05 -19.21
CA MET A 577 13.30 8.04 -20.31
C MET A 577 12.62 8.01 -21.68
N GLY A 578 11.50 7.29 -21.81
CA GLY A 578 10.73 7.22 -23.06
C GLY A 578 10.17 8.56 -23.53
N ASP A 579 9.94 9.52 -22.63
CA ASP A 579 9.44 10.85 -22.99
C ASP A 579 10.55 11.75 -23.54
N LYS A 580 11.77 11.62 -23.00
CA LYS A 580 12.95 12.36 -23.48
C LYS A 580 13.36 11.94 -24.89
N SER A 581 13.20 10.65 -25.22
CA SER A 581 13.50 10.14 -26.56
C SER A 581 12.55 10.66 -27.64
N LYS A 582 11.29 10.97 -27.30
CA LYS A 582 10.30 11.54 -28.22
C LYS A 582 10.41 13.05 -28.37
N ALA A 583 11.00 13.73 -27.38
CA ALA A 583 11.22 15.18 -27.38
C ALA A 583 12.54 15.62 -28.05
N ALA A 584 13.39 14.67 -28.48
CA ALA A 584 14.53 14.99 -29.32
C ALA A 584 14.02 15.43 -30.71
N PRO A 585 14.41 16.61 -31.23
CA PRO A 585 14.08 16.97 -32.61
C PRO A 585 14.69 15.91 -33.52
N GLY A 586 13.86 15.21 -34.29
CA GLY A 586 14.36 14.33 -35.34
C GLY A 586 15.32 15.12 -36.24
N PRO A 587 16.43 14.52 -36.71
CA PRO A 587 17.34 15.22 -37.60
C PRO A 587 16.53 15.72 -38.79
N GLY A 588 16.60 17.03 -39.03
CA GLY A 588 15.93 17.68 -40.14
C GLY A 588 16.23 16.95 -41.44
N LYS A 589 15.30 17.02 -42.38
CA LYS A 589 15.47 16.55 -43.76
C LYS A 589 16.69 17.26 -44.39
N GLY A 590 17.88 16.73 -44.16
CA GLY A 590 19.11 17.01 -44.88
C GLY A 590 19.42 15.76 -45.70
N GLU A 591 19.71 15.99 -46.97
CA GLU A 591 19.89 15.00 -48.04
C GLU A 591 20.68 13.75 -47.61
N LEU A 592 20.13 12.58 -47.93
CA LEU A 592 20.82 11.29 -47.78
C LEU A 592 21.89 11.14 -48.88
N PRO A 593 23.16 10.90 -48.55
CA PRO A 593 24.14 10.44 -49.53
C PRO A 593 23.81 8.98 -49.92
N HIS A 594 23.73 8.76 -51.22
CA HIS A 594 23.47 7.48 -51.88
C HIS A 594 24.29 6.31 -51.33
N GLY A 595 23.62 5.18 -51.09
CA GLY A 595 24.26 3.87 -51.10
C GLY A 595 23.62 2.81 -50.19
N ILE A 596 22.91 1.87 -50.82
CA ILE A 596 22.61 0.49 -50.39
C ILE A 596 21.23 0.28 -49.72
N PRO A 597 20.48 -0.79 -50.11
CA PRO A 597 19.06 -0.68 -50.44
C PRO A 597 18.10 -1.16 -49.35
N ALA A 598 16.85 -0.73 -49.50
CA ALA A 598 15.69 -1.27 -48.81
C ALA A 598 15.39 -2.72 -49.22
N MET A 599 15.12 -3.57 -48.22
CA MET A 599 14.27 -4.77 -48.29
C MET A 599 13.58 -4.86 -46.92
N ALA A 600 12.37 -4.30 -46.73
CA ALA A 600 11.05 -4.67 -47.24
C ALA A 600 10.33 -5.71 -46.35
N GLY A 601 9.22 -5.24 -45.77
CA GLY A 601 8.24 -6.02 -45.02
C GLY A 601 7.10 -5.14 -44.49
N GLY A 602 6.69 -4.12 -45.24
CA GLY A 602 5.51 -3.30 -44.96
C GLY A 602 4.70 -3.18 -46.24
N ALA A 603 3.46 -3.64 -46.23
CA ALA A 603 2.53 -3.48 -47.34
C ALA A 603 2.14 -2.00 -47.51
N PRO A 604 1.97 -1.47 -48.74
CA PRO A 604 1.66 -0.07 -48.97
C PRO A 604 0.18 0.24 -48.69
N GLU A 605 -0.08 1.38 -48.03
CA GLU A 605 -1.39 2.02 -48.02
C GLU A 605 -1.71 2.59 -49.40
N GLU A 606 -2.85 2.20 -49.96
CA GLU A 606 -3.40 2.77 -51.17
C GLU A 606 -4.15 4.08 -50.81
N GLN A 607 -3.54 5.21 -51.12
CA GLN A 607 -4.21 6.50 -51.17
C GLN A 607 -5.04 6.60 -52.45
N SER A 608 -6.34 6.85 -52.32
CA SER A 608 -7.16 7.39 -53.39
C SER A 608 -7.69 8.75 -52.97
N GLN A 609 -7.21 9.79 -53.67
CA GLN A 609 -7.78 11.13 -53.70
C GLN A 609 -8.88 11.18 -54.77
N ARG A 610 -10.10 11.53 -54.38
CA ARG A 610 -10.92 12.63 -54.91
C ARG A 610 -12.26 12.71 -54.18
#